data_AF-A0A8T6YEP5-F1
#
_entry.id   AF-A0A8T6YEP5-F1
#
_cell.length_a   1.000
_cell.length_b   1.000
_cell.length_c   1.000
_cell.angle_alpha   90.00
_cell.angle_beta   90.00
_cell.angle_gamma   90.00
#
_symmetry.space_group_name_H-M   'P 1'
#
loop_
_entity.id
_entity.type
_entity.pdbx_description
1 polymer ?
#
loop_
_entity_poly.entity_id
_entity_poly.type
_entity_poly.pdbx_seq_one_letter_code
_entity_poly.pdbx_strand_id
1 'polypeptide(L)'
;MLVLTGSETMRNKMITMASIIAVLLVFGTTSAVARHMNDENMIESEVTNAMKGDEMMGDMNHNFDRHFIEQMIPHHKEAILMAEIALQKAEHEEIKQLAEDIITAQTKEINNMRSWYKLWYGTEVPEDSMGMGKSMMGKDGNIERLKNADPFDKEFIEQMIPHHQMAVMMAEHALQRAEHEEIKQLAEDIIASQTKEINDMRSWYKSWYGTEVPEDSMGMGKCMMDEGIDVEHLKHADHKELIEQMISHH
;
A
#
# COMPACT_ATOMS: atom_id res chain seq x y z
N MET A 1 -84.03 0.78 -38.68
CA MET A 1 -84.61 -0.45 -38.09
C MET A 1 -84.69 -1.47 -39.21
N LEU A 2 -84.35 -2.74 -38.95
CA LEU A 2 -84.22 -3.86 -39.91
C LEU A 2 -85.30 -3.84 -41.03
N VAL A 3 -85.12 -4.40 -42.23
CA VAL A 3 -84.78 -5.80 -42.55
C VAL A 3 -84.52 -5.92 -44.09
N LEU A 4 -83.86 -7.02 -44.50
CA LEU A 4 -83.96 -7.76 -45.78
C LEU A 4 -83.00 -7.31 -46.90
N THR A 5 -82.27 -8.16 -47.62
CA THR A 5 -82.28 -9.63 -47.87
C THR A 5 -80.81 -10.11 -48.01
N GLY A 6 -80.42 -11.37 -47.76
CA GLY A 6 -80.51 -12.52 -48.68
C GLY A 6 -79.90 -12.24 -50.07
N SER A 7 -79.20 -13.10 -50.80
CA SER A 7 -78.70 -14.48 -50.68
C SER A 7 -78.06 -14.76 -52.05
N GLU A 8 -77.03 -15.62 -52.10
CA GLU A 8 -76.48 -16.27 -53.31
C GLU A 8 -75.68 -15.44 -54.34
N THR A 9 -74.39 -15.74 -54.42
CA THR A 9 -73.77 -16.38 -55.61
C THR A 9 -72.39 -16.88 -55.17
N MET A 10 -72.25 -18.19 -54.94
CA MET A 10 -71.75 -19.18 -55.91
C MET A 10 -70.27 -19.05 -56.28
N ARG A 11 -69.61 -20.21 -56.18
CA ARG A 11 -68.40 -20.67 -56.87
C ARG A 11 -67.03 -20.39 -56.25
N ASN A 12 -66.35 -21.50 -56.00
CA ASN A 12 -64.91 -21.70 -55.95
C ASN A 12 -64.20 -21.32 -54.65
N LYS A 13 -64.31 -22.19 -53.63
CA LYS A 13 -63.16 -22.74 -52.88
C LYS A 13 -63.51 -24.13 -52.31
N MET A 14 -63.82 -25.10 -53.20
CA MET A 14 -63.67 -26.52 -52.85
C MET A 14 -62.17 -26.88 -52.93
N ILE A 15 -61.77 -27.89 -52.16
CA ILE A 15 -60.44 -28.54 -52.10
C ILE A 15 -59.48 -27.75 -51.19
N THR A 16 -59.11 -28.16 -49.96
CA THR A 16 -58.96 -29.51 -49.39
C THR A 16 -58.95 -29.43 -47.85
N MET A 17 -59.82 -30.21 -47.22
CA MET A 17 -59.69 -30.69 -45.84
C MET A 17 -58.90 -32.00 -45.90
N ALA A 18 -57.78 -32.09 -45.18
CA ALA A 18 -57.15 -33.36 -44.84
C ALA A 18 -56.55 -33.25 -43.43
N SER A 19 -57.08 -34.13 -42.58
CA SER A 19 -56.83 -34.35 -41.17
C SER A 19 -55.37 -34.70 -40.85
N ILE A 20 -54.93 -34.45 -39.61
CA ILE A 20 -54.53 -35.50 -38.64
C ILE A 20 -54.05 -34.82 -37.35
N ILE A 21 -54.70 -35.23 -36.27
CA ILE A 21 -54.35 -35.02 -34.87
C ILE A 21 -53.23 -36.00 -34.53
N ALA A 22 -52.09 -35.51 -34.02
CA ALA A 22 -51.13 -36.33 -33.28
C ALA A 22 -50.88 -35.67 -31.92
N VAL A 23 -51.68 -36.08 -30.94
CA VAL A 23 -51.37 -35.92 -29.52
C VAL A 23 -50.42 -37.05 -29.14
N LEU A 24 -49.19 -36.70 -28.75
CA LEU A 24 -48.37 -37.56 -27.89
C LEU A 24 -47.97 -36.74 -26.66
N LEU A 25 -48.54 -37.16 -25.53
CA LEU A 25 -48.17 -36.78 -24.19
C LEU A 25 -46.71 -37.15 -23.94
N VAL A 26 -45.87 -36.17 -23.62
CA VAL A 26 -44.71 -36.39 -22.76
C VAL A 26 -44.91 -35.55 -21.51
N PHE A 27 -45.10 -36.26 -20.41
CA PHE A 27 -45.10 -35.73 -19.05
C PHE A 27 -43.73 -35.12 -18.75
N GLY A 28 -43.73 -33.93 -18.16
CA GLY A 28 -42.54 -33.26 -17.64
C GLY A 28 -42.89 -31.90 -17.05
N THR A 29 -43.56 -31.89 -15.90
CA THR A 29 -43.62 -30.73 -14.99
C THR A 29 -42.19 -30.33 -14.63
N THR A 30 -41.80 -29.05 -14.56
CA THR A 30 -42.19 -28.12 -13.50
C THR A 30 -41.92 -26.65 -13.87
N SER A 31 -42.89 -25.80 -13.52
CA SER A 31 -42.78 -24.45 -12.93
C SER A 31 -41.81 -23.40 -13.50
N ALA A 32 -42.42 -22.28 -13.91
CA ALA A 32 -41.98 -20.87 -13.72
C ALA A 32 -41.93 -20.04 -15.02
N VAL A 33 -43.09 -19.54 -15.46
CA VAL A 33 -43.15 -18.33 -16.30
C VAL A 33 -43.92 -17.26 -15.52
N ALA A 34 -43.20 -16.66 -14.57
CA ALA A 34 -43.57 -15.40 -13.93
C ALA A 34 -42.26 -14.74 -13.47
N ARG A 35 -41.56 -14.11 -14.41
CA ARG A 35 -40.51 -13.09 -14.20
C ARG A 35 -40.07 -12.61 -15.57
N HIS A 36 -40.76 -11.61 -16.07
CA HIS A 36 -40.27 -10.77 -17.16
C HIS A 36 -40.57 -9.33 -16.72
N MET A 37 -39.64 -8.42 -16.98
CA MET A 37 -39.50 -7.03 -16.46
C MET A 37 -38.53 -6.91 -15.25
N ASN A 38 -37.21 -6.85 -15.52
CA ASN A 38 -36.24 -6.03 -14.77
C ASN A 38 -34.79 -5.99 -15.33
N ASP A 39 -34.52 -6.25 -16.62
CA ASP A 39 -33.13 -6.39 -17.11
C ASP A 39 -32.46 -5.12 -17.67
N GLU A 40 -33.17 -4.03 -17.98
CA GLU A 40 -32.51 -2.82 -18.52
C GLU A 40 -31.87 -1.92 -17.44
N ASN A 41 -32.35 -1.96 -16.18
CA ASN A 41 -31.77 -1.17 -15.09
C ASN A 41 -30.61 -1.85 -14.35
N MET A 42 -30.36 -3.15 -14.60
CA MET A 42 -29.29 -3.90 -13.91
C MET A 42 -27.91 -3.61 -14.52
N ILE A 43 -27.82 -3.50 -15.86
CA ILE A 43 -26.54 -3.24 -16.55
C ILE A 43 -26.04 -1.81 -16.28
N GLU A 44 -26.93 -0.83 -16.22
CA GLU A 44 -26.56 0.56 -15.91
C GLU A 44 -26.06 0.69 -14.46
N SER A 45 -26.62 -0.08 -13.51
CA SER A 45 -26.22 -0.09 -12.10
C SER A 45 -24.89 -0.80 -11.83
N GLU A 46 -24.57 -1.86 -12.57
CA GLU A 46 -23.29 -2.58 -12.43
C GLU A 46 -22.15 -1.81 -13.09
N VAL A 47 -22.38 -1.18 -14.25
CA VAL A 47 -21.38 -0.34 -14.92
C VAL A 47 -21.11 0.95 -14.12
N THR A 48 -22.15 1.59 -13.56
CA THR A 48 -21.96 2.78 -12.70
C THR A 48 -21.32 2.46 -11.34
N ASN A 49 -21.57 1.28 -10.76
CA ASN A 49 -20.87 0.83 -9.56
C ASN A 49 -19.41 0.42 -9.85
N ALA A 50 -19.13 -0.17 -11.01
CA ALA A 50 -17.76 -0.45 -11.43
C ALA A 50 -16.96 0.84 -11.69
N MET A 51 -17.56 1.85 -12.34
CA MET A 51 -16.92 3.15 -12.56
C MET A 51 -16.70 3.93 -11.25
N LYS A 52 -17.61 3.83 -10.27
CA LYS A 52 -17.40 4.37 -8.91
C LYS A 52 -16.32 3.61 -8.13
N GLY A 53 -16.19 2.31 -8.35
CA GLY A 53 -15.11 1.50 -7.79
C GLY A 53 -13.75 1.90 -8.35
N ASP A 54 -13.68 2.21 -9.64
CA ASP A 54 -12.48 2.66 -10.34
C ASP A 54 -12.10 4.12 -9.99
N GLU A 55 -13.08 5.03 -9.86
CA GLU A 55 -12.85 6.38 -9.33
C GLU A 55 -12.44 6.38 -7.85
N MET A 56 -13.03 5.52 -7.00
CA MET A 56 -12.63 5.39 -5.60
C MET A 56 -11.26 4.71 -5.43
N MET A 57 -10.88 3.79 -6.33
CA MET A 57 -9.54 3.21 -6.37
C MET A 57 -8.51 4.22 -6.90
N GLY A 58 -8.87 5.02 -7.91
CA GLY A 58 -8.06 6.13 -8.41
C GLY A 58 -7.84 7.22 -7.36
N ASP A 59 -8.86 7.56 -6.57
CA ASP A 59 -8.73 8.52 -5.46
C ASP A 59 -7.91 7.95 -4.28
N MET A 60 -7.92 6.62 -4.08
CA MET A 60 -7.03 5.97 -3.11
C MET A 60 -5.55 6.01 -3.56
N ASN A 61 -5.30 6.02 -4.87
CA ASN A 61 -3.97 6.06 -5.46
C ASN A 61 -3.42 7.49 -5.56
N HIS A 62 -4.27 8.48 -5.91
CA HIS A 62 -3.94 9.91 -5.85
C HIS A 62 -3.60 10.42 -4.43
N ASN A 63 -4.06 9.70 -3.41
CA ASN A 63 -3.73 9.98 -2.02
C ASN A 63 -2.53 9.17 -1.49
N PHE A 64 -1.99 8.20 -2.24
CA PHE A 64 -0.86 7.41 -1.77
C PHE A 64 0.39 8.28 -1.61
N ASP A 65 0.80 9.00 -2.66
CA ASP A 65 2.00 9.86 -2.62
C ASP A 65 1.88 10.95 -1.55
N ARG A 66 0.67 11.51 -1.43
CA ARG A 66 0.33 12.47 -0.38
C ARG A 66 0.56 11.87 1.00
N HIS A 67 -0.01 10.70 1.25
CA HIS A 67 0.09 10.01 2.53
C HIS A 67 1.54 9.58 2.82
N PHE A 68 2.25 9.06 1.83
CA PHE A 68 3.66 8.69 1.94
C PHE A 68 4.50 9.88 2.41
N ILE A 69 4.33 11.06 1.80
CA ILE A 69 5.04 12.28 2.22
C ILE A 69 4.64 12.69 3.64
N GLU A 70 3.34 12.70 3.95
CA GLU A 70 2.83 13.07 5.28
C GLU A 70 3.33 12.15 6.40
N GLN A 71 3.70 10.91 6.08
CA GLN A 71 4.24 9.92 7.03
C GLN A 71 5.77 9.88 7.05
N MET A 72 6.43 9.95 5.90
CA MET A 72 7.89 9.81 5.80
C MET A 72 8.63 11.04 6.32
N ILE A 73 8.06 12.26 6.18
CA ILE A 73 8.68 13.47 6.75
C ILE A 73 8.85 13.38 8.28
N PRO A 74 7.80 13.10 9.08
CA PRO A 74 7.99 12.98 10.52
C PRO A 74 8.86 11.77 10.90
N HIS A 75 8.83 10.68 10.13
CA HIS A 75 9.75 9.54 10.31
C HIS A 75 11.21 9.97 10.15
N HIS A 76 11.55 10.68 9.07
CA HIS A 76 12.91 11.21 8.87
C HIS A 76 13.33 12.22 9.93
N LYS A 77 12.42 13.07 10.40
CA LYS A 77 12.72 14.03 11.49
C LYS A 77 13.17 13.30 12.78
N GLU A 78 12.62 12.12 13.07
CA GLU A 78 13.02 11.33 14.25
C GLU A 78 14.42 10.72 14.10
N ALA A 79 14.75 10.15 12.94
CA ALA A 79 16.11 9.67 12.65
C ALA A 79 17.15 10.79 12.69
N ILE A 80 16.83 11.98 12.14
CA ILE A 80 17.71 13.16 12.23
C ILE A 80 17.96 13.54 13.69
N LEU A 81 16.92 13.55 14.53
CA LEU A 81 17.08 13.83 15.96
C LEU A 81 17.99 12.82 16.66
N MET A 82 17.83 11.53 16.38
CA MET A 82 18.72 10.48 16.91
C MET A 82 20.17 10.67 16.43
N ALA A 83 20.37 11.00 15.16
CA ALA A 83 21.69 11.27 14.59
C ALA A 83 22.35 12.52 15.20
N GLU A 84 21.61 13.60 15.44
CA GLU A 84 22.13 14.80 16.12
C GLU A 84 22.59 14.50 17.56
N ILE A 85 21.90 13.59 18.26
CA ILE A 85 22.33 13.10 19.57
C ILE A 85 23.61 12.26 19.43
N ALA A 86 23.70 11.42 18.40
CA ALA A 86 24.87 10.59 18.13
C ALA A 86 26.12 11.41 17.84
N LEU A 87 26.03 12.53 17.11
CA LEU A 87 27.19 13.43 16.90
C LEU A 87 27.82 13.94 18.21
N GLN A 88 27.06 13.99 19.30
CA GLN A 88 27.52 14.46 20.60
C GLN A 88 27.98 13.33 21.52
N LYS A 89 27.41 12.13 21.37
CA LYS A 89 27.53 11.03 22.34
C LYS A 89 28.20 9.77 21.82
N ALA A 90 28.33 9.62 20.50
CA ALA A 90 28.84 8.39 19.91
C ALA A 90 30.25 8.05 20.37
N GLU A 91 30.46 6.78 20.67
CA GLU A 91 31.71 6.21 21.16
C GLU A 91 32.65 5.84 20.01
N HIS A 92 32.09 5.34 18.90
CA HIS A 92 32.79 4.94 17.70
C HIS A 92 32.64 5.99 16.58
N GLU A 93 33.71 6.21 15.81
CA GLU A 93 33.71 7.16 14.69
C GLU A 93 32.79 6.70 13.55
N GLU A 94 32.58 5.39 13.41
CA GLU A 94 31.62 4.79 12.49
C GLU A 94 30.19 5.28 12.73
N ILE A 95 29.76 5.41 13.99
CA ILE A 95 28.43 5.93 14.33
C ILE A 95 28.33 7.43 14.08
N LYS A 96 29.40 8.20 14.30
CA LYS A 96 29.41 9.64 13.96
C LYS A 96 29.30 9.85 12.46
N GLN A 97 30.05 9.08 11.66
CA GLN A 97 29.95 9.17 10.21
C GLN A 97 28.56 8.80 9.71
N LEU A 98 28.00 7.69 10.20
CA LEU A 98 26.62 7.30 9.89
C LEU A 98 25.62 8.42 10.26
N ALA A 99 25.81 9.08 11.39
CA ALA A 99 24.93 10.18 11.82
C ALA A 99 25.02 11.39 10.87
N GLU A 100 26.22 11.78 10.41
CA GLU A 100 26.39 12.85 9.42
C GLU A 100 25.71 12.49 8.09
N ASP A 101 25.83 11.25 7.65
CA ASP A 101 25.23 10.73 6.42
C ASP A 101 23.70 10.75 6.51
N ILE A 102 23.12 10.26 7.62
CA ILE A 102 21.68 10.29 7.90
C ILE A 102 21.16 11.73 7.88
N ILE A 103 21.81 12.65 8.60
CA ILE A 103 21.38 14.06 8.65
C ILE A 103 21.38 14.66 7.24
N THR A 104 22.44 14.42 6.47
CA THR A 104 22.59 14.98 5.13
C THR A 104 21.54 14.44 4.16
N ALA A 105 21.38 13.12 4.10
CA ALA A 105 20.46 12.45 3.19
C ALA A 105 19.00 12.78 3.55
N GLN A 106 18.59 12.52 4.79
CA GLN A 106 17.19 12.65 5.19
C GLN A 106 16.73 14.11 5.22
N THR A 107 17.61 15.08 5.47
CA THR A 107 17.28 16.51 5.32
C THR A 107 17.00 16.85 3.86
N LYS A 108 17.81 16.35 2.92
CA LYS A 108 17.60 16.55 1.48
C LYS A 108 16.28 15.93 1.04
N GLU A 109 15.98 14.72 1.50
CA GLU A 109 14.75 13.99 1.18
C GLU A 109 13.50 14.72 1.72
N ILE A 110 13.54 15.22 2.96
CA ILE A 110 12.47 16.08 3.52
C ILE A 110 12.23 17.31 2.64
N ASN A 111 13.30 17.97 2.19
CA ASN A 111 13.19 19.18 1.36
C ASN A 111 12.59 18.88 -0.01
N ASN A 112 12.97 17.75 -0.62
CA ASN A 112 12.39 17.26 -1.86
C ASN A 112 10.89 16.99 -1.67
N MET A 113 10.53 16.16 -0.68
CA MET A 113 9.13 15.81 -0.39
C MET A 113 8.26 17.03 -0.11
N ARG A 114 8.75 18.02 0.66
CA ARG A 114 8.01 19.28 0.88
C ARG A 114 7.80 20.07 -0.41
N SER A 115 8.83 20.15 -1.25
CA SER A 115 8.77 20.86 -2.53
C SER A 115 7.77 20.21 -3.48
N TRP A 116 7.81 18.88 -3.58
CA TRP A 116 6.87 18.09 -4.37
C TRP A 116 5.44 18.21 -3.87
N TYR A 117 5.23 18.05 -2.57
CA TYR A 117 3.91 18.17 -1.96
C TYR A 117 3.27 19.53 -2.24
N LYS A 118 4.05 20.62 -2.11
CA LYS A 118 3.58 21.96 -2.45
C LYS A 118 3.26 22.13 -3.93
N LEU A 119 4.10 21.56 -4.80
CA LEU A 119 3.92 21.61 -6.25
C LEU A 119 2.64 20.87 -6.68
N TRP A 120 2.40 19.68 -6.14
CA TRP A 120 1.32 18.79 -6.56
C TRP A 120 -0.02 19.14 -5.91
N TYR A 121 -0.03 19.57 -4.64
CA TYR A 121 -1.26 19.78 -3.86
C TYR A 121 -1.55 21.25 -3.55
N GLY A 122 -0.66 22.17 -3.92
CA GLY A 122 -0.87 23.62 -3.75
C GLY A 122 -0.88 24.12 -2.31
N THR A 123 -0.45 23.29 -1.35
CA THR A 123 -0.40 23.59 0.08
C THR A 123 0.87 23.02 0.71
N GLU A 124 1.27 23.55 1.87
CA GLU A 124 2.36 22.98 2.66
C GLU A 124 1.95 21.63 3.28
N VAL A 125 2.96 20.79 3.59
CA VAL A 125 2.75 19.55 4.34
C VAL A 125 2.22 19.89 5.74
N PRO A 126 1.11 19.29 6.21
CA PRO A 126 0.62 19.51 7.57
C PRO A 126 1.67 19.12 8.62
N GLU A 127 2.09 20.07 9.47
CA GLU A 127 3.06 19.80 10.55
C GLU A 127 2.50 18.84 11.63
N ASP A 128 1.17 18.84 11.81
CA ASP A 128 0.44 18.01 12.79
C ASP A 128 -0.22 16.77 12.18
N SER A 129 0.13 16.37 10.95
CA SER A 129 -0.30 15.05 10.45
C SER A 129 0.18 14.02 11.47
N MET A 130 -0.77 13.31 12.08
CA MET A 130 -0.52 12.29 13.11
C MET A 130 0.26 11.14 12.45
N GLY A 131 1.57 11.35 12.28
CA GLY A 131 2.46 10.39 11.70
C GLY A 131 2.56 9.16 12.60
N MET A 132 2.57 7.98 11.99
CA MET A 132 2.84 6.69 12.62
C MET A 132 4.09 6.72 13.53
N GLY A 133 5.04 7.64 13.27
CA GLY A 133 6.22 7.88 14.11
C GLY A 133 5.92 8.18 15.59
N LYS A 134 4.83 8.89 15.91
CA LYS A 134 4.46 9.14 17.32
C LYS A 134 3.96 7.88 18.06
N SER A 135 3.53 6.84 17.33
CA SER A 135 2.83 5.68 17.91
C SER A 135 3.63 4.38 17.85
N MET A 136 4.55 4.19 16.89
CA MET A 136 5.32 2.95 16.73
C MET A 136 6.55 2.86 17.63
N MET A 137 7.22 3.98 17.96
CA MET A 137 8.41 4.01 18.82
C MET A 137 8.19 4.61 20.22
N GLY A 138 6.92 4.78 20.62
CA GLY A 138 6.57 5.21 21.97
C GLY A 138 7.00 6.65 22.27
N LYS A 139 6.04 7.57 22.18
CA LYS A 139 6.17 8.98 22.56
C LYS A 139 7.01 9.15 23.84
N ASP A 140 8.12 9.87 23.71
CA ASP A 140 9.05 10.30 24.78
C ASP A 140 9.90 9.19 25.45
N GLY A 141 9.60 7.90 25.23
CA GLY A 141 10.31 6.79 25.88
C GLY A 141 11.68 6.47 25.26
N ASN A 142 11.79 6.52 23.94
CA ASN A 142 12.98 6.00 23.26
C ASN A 142 14.13 7.02 23.14
N ILE A 143 13.82 8.30 22.89
CA ILE A 143 14.84 9.35 22.83
C ILE A 143 15.49 9.60 24.20
N GLU A 144 14.72 9.56 25.29
CA GLU A 144 15.30 9.67 26.63
C GLU A 144 16.09 8.42 27.02
N ARG A 145 15.66 7.22 26.59
CA ARG A 145 16.48 6.00 26.71
C ARG A 145 17.81 6.17 25.97
N LEU A 146 17.79 6.65 24.73
CA LEU A 146 18.98 6.92 23.91
C LEU A 146 19.93 7.91 24.57
N LYS A 147 19.40 9.05 25.04
CA LYS A 147 20.20 10.09 25.70
C LYS A 147 20.88 9.61 26.98
N ASN A 148 20.28 8.67 27.69
CA ASN A 148 20.78 8.19 28.98
C ASN A 148 21.49 6.83 28.88
N ALA A 149 21.59 6.26 27.69
CA ALA A 149 22.22 4.96 27.49
C ALA A 149 23.74 5.00 27.65
N ASP A 150 24.25 3.86 28.14
CA ASP A 150 25.65 3.52 28.31
C ASP A 150 25.76 1.98 28.22
N PRO A 151 26.33 1.41 27.14
CA PRO A 151 26.97 2.09 26.01
C PRO A 151 25.96 2.80 25.09
N PHE A 152 26.29 4.00 24.63
CA PHE A 152 25.41 4.80 23.77
C PHE A 152 25.22 4.16 22.39
N ASP A 153 26.31 3.75 21.74
CA ASP A 153 26.27 3.23 20.36
C ASP A 153 25.44 1.95 20.25
N LYS A 154 25.43 1.15 21.32
CA LYS A 154 24.62 -0.06 21.43
C LYS A 154 23.13 0.27 21.33
N GLU A 155 22.71 1.24 22.13
CA GLU A 155 21.33 1.72 22.15
C GLU A 155 20.92 2.38 20.83
N PHE A 156 21.82 3.19 20.26
CA PHE A 156 21.59 3.82 18.97
C PHE A 156 21.30 2.78 17.88
N ILE A 157 22.11 1.72 17.79
CA ILE A 157 21.91 0.64 16.82
C ILE A 157 20.60 -0.13 17.08
N GLU A 158 20.31 -0.46 18.35
CA GLU A 158 19.08 -1.16 18.73
C GLU A 158 17.80 -0.37 18.36
N GLN A 159 17.86 0.96 18.34
CA GLN A 159 16.74 1.81 17.92
C GLN A 159 16.74 2.12 16.41
N MET A 160 17.90 2.38 15.82
CA MET A 160 17.98 2.85 14.44
C MET A 160 17.71 1.73 13.42
N ILE A 161 18.09 0.47 13.71
CA ILE A 161 17.78 -0.66 12.83
C ILE A 161 16.26 -0.82 12.60
N PRO A 162 15.41 -0.99 13.62
CA PRO A 162 13.96 -1.12 13.40
C PRO A 162 13.34 0.14 12.81
N HIS A 163 13.88 1.33 13.09
CA HIS A 163 13.44 2.57 12.46
C HIS A 163 13.71 2.55 10.95
N HIS A 164 14.91 2.17 10.53
CA HIS A 164 15.25 2.03 9.11
C HIS A 164 14.46 0.92 8.42
N GLN A 165 14.20 -0.20 9.09
CA GLN A 165 13.38 -1.28 8.54
C GLN A 165 11.96 -0.80 8.19
N MET A 166 11.38 0.12 8.99
CA MET A 166 10.09 0.73 8.67
C MET A 166 10.16 1.56 7.40
N ALA A 167 11.18 2.41 7.27
CA ALA A 167 11.33 3.24 6.08
C ALA A 167 11.56 2.41 4.81
N VAL A 168 12.36 1.35 4.88
CA VAL A 168 12.57 0.40 3.76
C VAL A 168 11.24 -0.21 3.33
N MET A 169 10.44 -0.71 4.26
CA MET A 169 9.13 -1.29 3.96
C MET A 169 8.14 -0.25 3.40
N MET A 170 8.07 0.96 3.97
CA MET A 170 7.25 2.04 3.41
C MET A 170 7.68 2.39 1.98
N ALA A 171 8.98 2.37 1.69
CA ALA A 171 9.53 2.60 0.36
C ALA A 171 9.22 1.43 -0.60
N GLU A 172 9.28 0.18 -0.16
CA GLU A 172 8.87 -0.99 -0.97
C GLU A 172 7.39 -0.89 -1.39
N HIS A 173 6.52 -0.44 -0.48
CA HIS A 173 5.13 -0.13 -0.81
C HIS A 173 4.98 1.02 -1.81
N ALA A 174 5.85 2.04 -1.71
CA ALA A 174 5.85 3.16 -2.64
C ALA A 174 6.22 2.74 -4.05
N LEU A 175 7.19 1.84 -4.26
CA LEU A 175 7.52 1.33 -5.60
C LEU A 175 6.33 0.69 -6.32
N GLN A 176 5.41 0.08 -5.57
CA GLN A 176 4.24 -0.60 -6.13
C GLN A 176 3.05 0.32 -6.39
N ARG A 177 2.95 1.43 -5.64
CA ARG A 177 1.69 2.21 -5.52
C ARG A 177 1.85 3.68 -5.91
N ALA A 178 3.06 4.20 -5.87
CA ALA A 178 3.31 5.61 -6.15
C ALA A 178 2.96 5.97 -7.60
N GLU A 179 2.38 7.16 -7.76
CA GLU A 179 2.01 7.68 -9.07
C GLU A 179 3.14 8.50 -9.67
N HIS A 180 3.84 9.28 -8.83
CA HIS A 180 4.94 10.13 -9.24
C HIS A 180 6.26 9.36 -9.28
N GLU A 181 6.97 9.45 -10.41
CA GLU A 181 8.29 8.85 -10.59
C GLU A 181 9.32 9.41 -9.59
N GLU A 182 9.15 10.65 -9.13
CA GLU A 182 9.95 11.23 -8.06
C GLU A 182 9.84 10.46 -6.74
N ILE A 183 8.66 9.94 -6.40
CA ILE A 183 8.45 9.12 -5.19
C ILE A 183 9.04 7.73 -5.38
N LYS A 184 8.91 7.13 -6.57
CA LYS A 184 9.55 5.84 -6.86
C LYS A 184 11.07 5.94 -6.77
N GLN A 185 11.66 6.99 -7.36
CA GLN A 185 13.10 7.20 -7.28
C GLN A 185 13.57 7.42 -5.83
N LEU A 186 12.83 8.23 -5.06
CA LEU A 186 13.10 8.39 -3.63
C LEU A 186 13.02 7.05 -2.88
N ALA A 187 12.04 6.21 -3.21
CA ALA A 187 11.88 4.91 -2.59
C ALA A 187 13.07 3.97 -2.91
N GLU A 188 13.56 3.94 -4.14
CA GLU A 188 14.78 3.20 -4.51
C GLU A 188 15.99 3.68 -3.71
N ASP A 189 16.17 5.00 -3.61
CA ASP A 189 17.28 5.60 -2.86
C ASP A 189 17.21 5.25 -1.35
N ILE A 190 16.01 5.30 -0.75
CA ILE A 190 15.77 4.91 0.64
C ILE A 190 16.08 3.43 0.86
N ILE A 191 15.55 2.54 0.00
CA ILE A 191 15.78 1.10 0.11
C ILE A 191 17.27 0.80 0.03
N ALA A 192 17.98 1.36 -0.95
CA ALA A 192 19.39 1.10 -1.16
C ALA A 192 20.25 1.62 0.02
N SER A 193 20.06 2.87 0.43
CA SER A 193 20.84 3.49 1.50
C SER A 193 20.56 2.85 2.86
N GLN A 194 19.29 2.77 3.27
CA GLN A 194 18.94 2.31 4.61
C GLN A 194 19.16 0.81 4.79
N THR A 195 19.03 0.01 3.72
CA THR A 195 19.46 -1.41 3.76
C THR A 195 20.95 -1.53 4.03
N LYS A 196 21.78 -0.72 3.36
CA LYS A 196 23.22 -0.72 3.58
C LYS A 196 23.54 -0.33 5.03
N GLU A 197 22.91 0.72 5.53
CA GLU A 197 23.11 1.22 6.89
C GLU A 197 22.67 0.19 7.96
N ILE A 198 21.56 -0.54 7.73
CA ILE A 198 21.15 -1.68 8.59
C ILE A 198 22.26 -2.74 8.64
N ASN A 199 22.83 -3.10 7.50
CA ASN A 199 23.88 -4.12 7.42
C ASN A 199 25.18 -3.68 8.10
N ASP A 200 25.58 -2.42 7.90
CA ASP A 200 26.73 -1.83 8.58
C ASP A 200 26.52 -1.85 10.10
N MET A 201 25.37 -1.37 10.59
CA MET A 201 25.03 -1.39 12.02
C MET A 201 25.01 -2.81 12.62
N ARG A 202 24.45 -3.81 11.92
CA ARG A 202 24.47 -5.21 12.36
C ARG A 202 25.91 -5.73 12.47
N SER A 203 26.74 -5.45 11.48
CA SER A 203 28.15 -5.84 11.45
C SER A 203 28.92 -5.23 12.62
N TRP A 204 28.75 -3.93 12.85
CA TRP A 204 29.35 -3.20 13.95
C TRP A 204 28.90 -3.72 15.31
N TYR A 205 27.60 -3.90 15.51
CA TYR A 205 27.04 -4.43 16.75
C TYR A 205 27.64 -5.79 17.12
N LYS A 206 27.72 -6.71 16.14
CA LYS A 206 28.35 -8.01 16.32
C LYS A 206 29.84 -7.92 16.64
N SER A 207 30.55 -7.03 15.94
CA SER A 207 31.98 -6.80 16.14
C SER A 207 32.29 -6.24 17.54
N TRP A 208 31.52 -5.25 17.99
CA TRP A 208 31.78 -4.51 19.22
C TRP A 208 31.24 -5.21 20.47
N TYR A 209 30.11 -5.92 20.36
CA TYR A 209 29.42 -6.51 21.52
C TYR A 209 29.42 -8.04 21.52
N GLY A 210 29.95 -8.69 20.49
CA GLY A 210 30.11 -10.15 20.43
C GLY A 210 28.81 -10.95 20.33
N THR A 211 27.71 -10.29 19.98
CA THR A 211 26.38 -10.90 19.82
C THR A 211 25.62 -10.24 18.67
N GLU A 212 24.64 -10.93 18.10
CA GLU A 212 23.70 -10.33 17.14
C GLU A 212 22.80 -9.29 17.83
N VAL A 213 22.26 -8.35 17.04
CA VAL A 213 21.26 -7.38 17.48
C VAL A 213 20.02 -8.15 17.98
N PRO A 214 19.48 -7.85 19.17
CA PRO A 214 18.33 -8.58 19.69
C PRO A 214 17.11 -8.54 18.75
N GLU A 215 16.43 -9.66 18.62
CA GLU A 215 15.29 -9.82 17.69
C GLU A 215 14.05 -9.05 18.18
N ASP A 216 13.92 -8.86 19.50
CA ASP A 216 12.87 -8.08 20.15
C ASP A 216 13.07 -6.56 20.04
N SER A 217 14.30 -6.10 19.77
CA SER A 217 14.53 -4.73 19.28
C SER A 217 13.98 -4.51 17.87
N MET A 218 13.69 -5.55 17.09
CA MET A 218 13.01 -5.43 15.79
C MET A 218 11.49 -5.27 15.96
N GLY A 219 11.06 -4.30 16.77
CA GLY A 219 9.65 -4.08 17.18
C GLY A 219 8.61 -4.03 16.04
N MET A 220 9.05 -3.81 14.79
CA MET A 220 8.30 -4.00 13.55
C MET A 220 7.67 -5.40 13.45
N GLY A 221 8.43 -6.46 13.74
CA GLY A 221 8.01 -7.84 13.51
C GLY A 221 6.79 -8.25 14.33
N LYS A 222 6.53 -7.58 15.45
CA LYS A 222 5.36 -7.82 16.30
C LYS A 222 4.17 -6.97 15.87
N CYS A 223 4.35 -5.66 15.64
CA CYS A 223 3.26 -4.78 15.21
C CYS A 223 2.71 -5.18 13.84
N MET A 224 3.56 -5.60 12.90
CA MET A 224 3.14 -6.00 11.56
C MET A 224 2.38 -7.34 11.53
N MET A 225 2.77 -8.27 12.39
CA MET A 225 2.07 -9.54 12.56
C MET A 225 0.66 -9.35 13.12
N ASP A 226 0.47 -8.36 13.99
CA ASP A 226 -0.85 -8.01 14.54
C ASP A 226 -1.77 -7.34 13.49
N GLU A 227 -1.22 -6.73 12.43
CA GLU A 227 -1.99 -6.15 11.31
C GLU A 227 -2.13 -7.07 10.08
N GLY A 228 -1.61 -8.30 10.15
CA GLY A 228 -1.75 -9.29 9.07
C GLY A 228 -0.88 -9.03 7.84
N ILE A 229 0.15 -8.19 7.97
CA ILE A 229 1.15 -7.95 6.93
C ILE A 229 2.19 -9.07 7.02
N ASP A 230 2.35 -9.83 5.93
CA ASP A 230 3.36 -10.89 5.85
C ASP A 230 4.76 -10.27 5.78
N VAL A 231 5.39 -10.15 6.95
CA VAL A 231 6.77 -9.67 7.11
C VAL A 231 7.77 -10.83 7.19
N GLU A 232 7.36 -12.07 6.94
CA GLU A 232 8.26 -13.23 7.03
C GLU A 232 9.42 -13.11 6.02
N HIS A 233 9.19 -12.43 4.89
CA HIS A 233 10.24 -12.07 3.94
C HIS A 233 11.26 -11.04 4.50
N LEU A 234 10.85 -10.10 5.35
CA LEU A 234 11.74 -9.10 5.96
C LEU A 234 12.59 -9.67 7.10
N LYS A 235 12.17 -10.79 7.68
CA LYS A 235 12.87 -11.45 8.80
C LYS A 235 14.15 -12.18 8.38
N HIS A 236 14.19 -12.63 7.13
CA HIS A 236 15.26 -13.51 6.64
C HIS A 236 15.87 -13.05 5.32
N ALA A 237 15.34 -12.01 4.68
CA ALA A 237 15.96 -11.48 3.49
C ALA A 237 17.33 -10.91 3.83
N ASP A 238 18.36 -11.54 3.26
CA ASP A 238 19.49 -10.79 2.76
C ASP A 238 18.90 -9.77 1.79
N HIS A 239 18.63 -8.55 2.26
CA HIS A 239 17.92 -7.50 1.52
C HIS A 239 18.55 -7.21 0.14
N LYS A 240 19.80 -7.65 -0.08
CA LYS A 240 20.45 -7.69 -1.38
C LYS A 240 19.70 -8.55 -2.42
N GLU A 241 19.17 -9.71 -2.04
CA GLU A 241 18.43 -10.60 -2.93
C GLU A 241 17.05 -10.03 -3.27
N LEU A 242 16.39 -9.33 -2.32
CA LEU A 242 15.16 -8.59 -2.59
C LEU A 242 15.39 -7.44 -3.58
N ILE A 243 16.45 -6.65 -3.40
CA ILE A 243 16.81 -5.56 -4.31
C ILE A 243 17.17 -6.12 -5.70
N GLU A 244 17.95 -7.20 -5.80
CA GLU A 244 18.28 -7.84 -7.08
C GLU A 244 17.05 -8.42 -7.79
N GLN A 245 16.10 -9.00 -7.05
CA GLN A 245 14.84 -9.51 -7.60
C GLN A 245 13.89 -8.39 -8.05
N MET A 246 13.87 -7.26 -7.36
CA MET A 246 13.05 -6.09 -7.73
C MET A 246 13.63 -5.34 -8.94
N ILE A 247 14.96 -5.18 -9.01
CA ILE A 247 15.65 -4.56 -10.15
C ILE A 247 15.57 -5.42 -11.42
N SER A 248 15.52 -6.77 -11.30
CA SER A 248 15.48 -7.64 -12.48
C SER A 248 14.13 -7.72 -13.19
N HIS A 249 13.06 -7.13 -12.64
CA HIS A 249 11.69 -7.21 -13.16
C HIS A 249 11.17 -5.92 -13.82
N HIS A 250 12.04 -4.95 -14.10
CA HIS A 250 11.75 -3.78 -14.92
C HIS A 250 12.56 -3.74 -16.22
#